data_AF-A0A8I1A5B1-F1
#
_entry.id   AF-A0A8I1A5B1-F1
#
_cell.length_a   1.000
_cell.length_b   1.000
_cell.length_c   1.000
_cell.angle_alpha   90.00
_cell.angle_beta   90.00
_cell.angle_gamma   90.00
#
_symmetry.space_group_name_H-M   'P 1'
#
loop_
_entity.id
_entity.type
_entity.pdbx_description
1 polymer ?
#
loop_
_entity_poly.entity_id
_entity_poly.type
_entity_poly.pdbx_seq_one_letter_code
_entity_poly.pdbx_strand_id
1 'polypeptide(L)'
;MDADELAGVLVENLDELDGFGVWTEVDYDRYNGANSRGWATAYFEITSANGRDASMTYLVAYPAESDTDDGAVDRAYDEVKDHQIGVDL
;
A
#
# COMPACT_ATOMS: atom_id res chain seq x y z
N MET A 1 9.63 13.36 -11.82
CA MET A 1 8.54 12.39 -11.84
C MET A 1 8.75 11.38 -12.93
N ASP A 2 9.45 10.32 -12.56
CA ASP A 2 9.48 9.05 -13.28
C ASP A 2 8.27 8.19 -12.86
N ALA A 3 8.17 6.97 -13.43
CA ALA A 3 7.03 6.09 -13.19
C ALA A 3 6.94 5.60 -11.74
N ASP A 4 8.09 5.40 -11.08
CA ASP A 4 8.16 4.93 -9.70
C ASP A 4 7.79 6.04 -8.71
N GLU A 5 8.25 7.27 -8.96
CA GLU A 5 7.87 8.46 -8.19
C GLU A 5 6.36 8.72 -8.28
N LEU A 6 5.74 8.52 -9.45
CA LEU A 6 4.28 8.63 -9.60
C LEU A 6 3.53 7.49 -8.91
N ALA A 7 4.05 6.26 -8.95
CA ALA A 7 3.45 5.12 -8.24
C ALA A 7 3.39 5.39 -6.73
N GLY A 8 4.49 5.87 -6.14
CA GLY A 8 4.54 6.24 -4.72
C GLY A 8 3.48 7.27 -4.35
N VAL A 9 3.36 8.35 -5.14
CA VAL A 9 2.34 9.39 -4.91
C VAL A 9 0.92 8.82 -4.98
N LEU A 10 0.64 7.90 -5.91
CA LEU A 10 -0.69 7.27 -5.99
C LEU A 10 -0.98 6.45 -4.74
N VAL A 11 -0.02 5.64 -4.27
CA VAL A 11 -0.17 4.82 -3.06
C VAL A 11 -0.45 5.69 -1.84
N GLU A 12 0.29 6.79 -1.66
CA GLU A 12 0.12 7.73 -0.55
C GLU A 12 -1.24 8.45 -0.53
N ASN A 13 -1.89 8.57 -1.69
CA ASN A 13 -3.15 9.30 -1.84
C ASN A 13 -4.36 8.36 -2.04
N LEU A 14 -4.19 7.05 -1.87
CA LEU A 14 -5.32 6.13 -1.92
C LEU A 14 -6.17 6.25 -0.65
N ASP A 15 -7.47 6.41 -0.86
CA ASP A 15 -8.43 6.43 0.23
C ASP A 15 -8.40 5.11 1.01
N GLU A 16 -8.52 5.23 2.33
CA GLU A 16 -8.75 4.09 3.20
C GLU A 16 -10.15 3.52 2.99
N LEU A 17 -10.27 2.20 3.05
CA LEU A 17 -11.54 1.50 2.90
C LEU A 17 -12.07 1.10 4.27
N ASP A 18 -13.35 1.38 4.54
CA ASP A 18 -14.00 0.98 5.78
C ASP A 18 -13.90 -0.54 6.00
N GLY A 19 -13.45 -0.95 7.18
CA GLY A 19 -13.18 -2.35 7.54
C GLY A 19 -11.86 -2.93 7.03
N PHE A 20 -10.99 -2.12 6.40
CA PHE A 20 -9.66 -2.53 5.96
C PHE A 20 -8.58 -1.59 6.52
N GLY A 21 -7.38 -2.14 6.72
CA GLY A 21 -6.19 -1.36 7.07
C GLY A 21 -5.58 -0.66 5.87
N VAL A 22 -4.39 -0.09 6.09
CA VAL A 22 -3.65 0.67 5.06
C VAL A 22 -3.31 -0.17 3.83
N TRP A 23 -3.26 0.50 2.68
CA TRP A 23 -2.76 -0.09 1.45
C TRP A 23 -1.28 -0.47 1.61
N THR A 24 -0.98 -1.75 1.43
CA THR A 24 0.38 -2.28 1.56
C THR A 24 0.85 -2.80 0.22
N GLU A 25 2.02 -2.36 -0.22
CA GLU A 25 2.67 -2.92 -1.41
C GLU A 25 3.12 -4.36 -1.18
N VAL A 26 2.82 -5.23 -2.15
CA VAL A 26 3.11 -6.65 -2.09
C VAL A 26 3.60 -7.17 -3.44
N ASP A 27 4.15 -8.39 -3.45
CA ASP A 27 4.42 -9.12 -4.68
C ASP A 27 3.14 -9.67 -5.35
N TYR A 28 3.30 -10.12 -6.59
CA TYR A 28 2.23 -10.68 -7.41
C TYR A 28 1.58 -11.92 -6.77
N ASP A 29 2.35 -12.77 -6.09
CA ASP A 29 1.84 -14.00 -5.49
C ASP A 29 0.87 -13.68 -4.35
N ARG A 30 1.24 -12.70 -3.50
CA ARG A 30 0.43 -12.24 -2.39
C ARG A 30 -0.79 -11.45 -2.86
N TYR A 31 -0.65 -10.66 -3.92
CA TYR A 31 -1.77 -10.00 -4.59
C TYR A 31 -2.82 -11.01 -5.10
N ASN A 32 -2.40 -12.06 -5.81
CA ASN A 32 -3.33 -13.09 -6.29
C ASN A 32 -3.98 -13.86 -5.13
N GLY A 33 -3.22 -14.14 -4.08
CA GLY A 33 -3.74 -14.78 -2.88
C GLY A 33 -4.83 -13.95 -2.19
N ALA A 34 -4.70 -12.62 -2.18
CA ALA A 34 -5.62 -11.71 -1.52
C ALA A 34 -7.05 -11.76 -2.10
N ASN A 35 -7.18 -11.82 -3.43
CA ASN A 35 -8.49 -11.91 -4.09
C ASN A 35 -9.25 -13.18 -3.66
N SER A 36 -8.55 -14.32 -3.59
CA SER A 36 -9.16 -15.59 -3.13
C SER A 36 -9.65 -15.55 -1.66
N ARG A 37 -9.13 -14.62 -0.86
CA ARG A 37 -9.48 -14.41 0.55
C ARG A 37 -10.53 -13.30 0.74
N GLY A 38 -10.99 -12.68 -0.35
CA GLY A 38 -11.93 -11.55 -0.31
C GLY A 38 -11.32 -10.27 0.26
N TRP A 39 -9.99 -10.12 0.20
CA TRP A 39 -9.31 -8.90 0.63
C TRP A 39 -9.35 -7.85 -0.47
N ALA A 40 -9.30 -6.57 -0.09
CA ALA A 40 -9.27 -5.48 -1.05
C ALA A 40 -7.88 -5.41 -1.72
N THR A 41 -7.89 -5.25 -3.05
CA THR A 41 -6.68 -5.26 -3.89
C THR A 41 -6.71 -4.09 -4.87
N ALA A 42 -5.57 -3.44 -5.10
CA ALA A 42 -5.39 -2.43 -6.14
C ALA A 42 -4.14 -2.71 -6.97
N TYR A 43 -4.20 -2.40 -8.27
CA TYR A 43 -3.10 -2.61 -9.21
C TYR A 43 -2.90 -1.34 -10.05
N PHE A 44 -1.65 -0.91 -10.15
CA PHE A 44 -1.24 0.22 -10.98
C PHE A 44 -0.18 -0.23 -11.98
N GLU A 45 -0.38 0.17 -13.23
CA GLU A 45 0.63 0.07 -14.27
C GLU A 45 0.85 1.47 -14.83
N ILE A 46 2.08 1.97 -14.71
CA ILE A 46 2.47 3.28 -15.22
C ILE A 46 3.48 3.06 -16.33
N THR A 47 3.05 3.25 -17.57
CA THR A 47 3.92 3.15 -18.75
C THR A 47 4.28 4.54 -19.26
N SER A 48 5.56 4.78 -19.54
CA SER A 48 5.99 6.02 -20.19
C SER A 48 5.48 6.09 -21.64
N ALA A 49 5.26 7.30 -22.15
CA ALA A 49 4.68 7.52 -23.49
C ALA A 49 5.54 6.95 -24.64
N ASN A 50 6.83 6.70 -24.38
CA ASN A 50 7.75 6.08 -25.34
C ASN A 50 7.86 4.55 -25.15
N GLY A 51 7.13 3.98 -24.21
CA GLY A 51 7.08 2.54 -23.89
C GLY A 51 8.37 1.95 -23.33
N ARG A 52 9.32 2.78 -22.90
CA ARG A 52 10.64 2.33 -22.44
C ARG A 52 10.69 2.06 -20.94
N ASP A 53 9.80 2.67 -20.19
CA ASP A 53 9.74 2.58 -18.74
C ASP A 53 8.34 2.14 -18.35
N ALA A 54 8.26 1.12 -17.50
CA ALA A 54 7.01 0.64 -16.93
C ALA A 54 7.24 0.37 -15.44
N SER A 55 6.35 0.90 -14.61
CA SER A 55 6.28 0.57 -13.18
C SER A 55 4.99 -0.19 -12.93
N MET A 56 5.10 -1.28 -12.16
CA MET A 56 3.99 -2.15 -11.82
C MET A 56 3.93 -2.28 -10.30
N THR A 57 2.81 -1.86 -9.71
CA THR A 57 2.63 -1.87 -8.25
C THR A 57 1.39 -2.69 -7.92
N TYR A 58 1.53 -3.62 -6.98
CA TYR A 58 0.44 -4.43 -6.46
C TYR A 58 0.19 -4.06 -5.00
N LEU A 59 -1.04 -3.72 -4.67
CA LEU A 59 -1.43 -3.34 -3.32
C LEU A 59 -2.51 -4.28 -2.77
N VAL A 60 -2.42 -4.52 -1.47
CA VAL A 60 -3.46 -5.20 -0.69
C VAL A 60 -3.78 -4.36 0.53
N ALA A 61 -5.07 -4.13 0.78
CA ALA A 61 -5.55 -3.66 2.07
C ALA A 61 -6.07 -4.87 2.85
N TYR A 62 -5.40 -5.21 3.94
CA TYR A 62 -5.80 -6.33 4.80
C TYR A 62 -7.03 -5.95 5.62
N PRO A 63 -7.94 -6.88 5.93
CA PRO A 63 -9.05 -6.58 6.82
C PRO A 63 -8.51 -6.03 8.15
N ALA A 64 -9.07 -4.91 8.61
CA ALA A 64 -8.75 -4.41 9.94
C ALA A 64 -9.24 -5.45 10.95
N GLU A 65 -8.39 -5.83 11.91
CA GLU A 65 -8.86 -6.63 13.03
C GLU A 65 -9.92 -5.79 13.76
N SER A 66 -11.09 -6.38 14.06
CA SER A 66 -12.11 -5.66 14.82
C SER A 66 -11.54 -5.28 16.18
N ASP A 67 -11.29 -3.98 16.38
CA ASP A 67 -10.69 -3.44 17.58
C ASP A 67 -11.39 -3.99 18.82
N THR A 68 -10.64 -4.78 19.58
CA THR A 68 -10.81 -4.83 21.02
C THR A 68 -9.58 -4.13 21.59
N ASP A 69 -9.74 -2.86 21.98
CA ASP A 69 -8.92 -2.05 22.91
C ASP A 69 -8.17 -0.82 22.31
N ASP A 70 -8.81 0.36 22.46
CA ASP A 70 -8.55 1.74 22.01
C ASP A 70 -7.20 2.40 22.44
N GLY A 71 -6.12 1.65 22.73
CA GLY A 71 -4.92 2.24 23.35
C GLY A 71 -3.54 1.86 22.78
N ALA A 72 -3.48 0.86 21.90
CA ALA A 72 -2.20 0.33 21.40
C ALA A 72 -1.89 0.77 19.96
N VAL A 73 -2.90 1.18 19.19
CA VAL A 73 -2.79 1.47 17.75
C VAL A 73 -1.93 2.71 17.49
N ASP A 74 -2.06 3.77 18.29
CA ASP A 74 -1.28 5.01 18.11
C ASP A 74 0.24 4.79 18.21
N ARG A 75 0.71 3.85 19.03
CA ARG A 75 2.16 3.58 19.16
C ARG A 75 2.72 2.72 18.01
N ALA A 76 1.94 1.80 17.47
CA ALA A 76 2.34 1.05 16.28
C ALA A 76 2.30 1.93 15.01
N TYR A 77 1.38 2.91 14.99
CA TYR A 77 1.20 3.86 13.90
C TYR A 77 2.43 4.76 13.71
N ASP A 78 2.98 5.31 14.81
CA ASP A 78 4.20 6.12 14.74
C ASP A 78 5.43 5.30 14.37
N GLU A 79 5.64 4.10 14.93
CA GLU A 79 6.84 3.29 14.66
C GLU A 79 6.93 2.80 13.20
N VAL A 80 5.81 2.43 12.57
CA VAL A 80 5.83 1.99 11.15
C VAL A 80 6.06 3.16 10.21
N LYS A 81 5.48 4.33 10.52
CA LYS A 81 5.66 5.54 9.72
C LYS A 81 7.09 6.09 9.85
N ASP A 82 7.67 6.11 11.05
CA ASP A 82 9.05 6.54 11.28
C ASP A 82 10.06 5.58 10.63
N HIS A 83 9.78 4.28 10.61
CA HIS A 83 10.63 3.29 9.94
C HIS A 83 10.56 3.35 8.39
N GLN A 84 9.51 3.95 7.83
CA GLN A 84 9.44 4.27 6.39
C GLN A 84 10.06 5.62 6.05
N ILE A 85 10.08 6.58 6.99
CA ILE A 85 10.77 7.87 6.87
C ILE A 85 12.22 7.77 7.39
N GLY A 86 12.89 6.67 7.08
CA GLY A 86 14.35 6.54 7.20
C GLY A 86 15.06 7.35 6.12
N VAL A 87 14.83 8.67 6.09
CA VAL A 87 15.60 9.63 5.32
C VAL A 87 16.79 10.03 6.18
N ASP A 88 17.98 9.56 5.77
CA ASP A 88 19.25 10.11 6.21
C ASP A 88 19.22 11.64 6.04
N LEU A 89 19.44 12.35 7.15
CA LEU A 89 19.73 13.79 7.20
C LEU A 89 21.25 13.97 7.31
#